data_AF-A0AAV4JDM5-F1
#
_entry.id   AF-A0AAV4JDM5-F1
#
_cell.length_a   1.000
_cell.length_b   1.000
_cell.length_c   1.000
_cell.angle_alpha   90.00
_cell.angle_beta   90.00
_cell.angle_gamma   90.00
#
_symmetry.space_group_name_H-M   'P 1'
#
loop_
_entity.id
_entity.type
_entity.pdbx_description
1 polymer ?
#
loop_
_entity_poly.entity_id
_entity_poly.type
_entity_poly.pdbx_seq_one_letter_code
_entity_poly.pdbx_strand_id
1 'polypeptide(L)'
;MSGNVSVVAFEGELNSIVGEYLDFSGFDRTKAVFEEECSEKNKPVAKLEAPAMGNEKLHLVQSQMLEFYHEGKGDLFFKLWSEYLPLNIKDEDSVAQKLEFYLNIYFAIYPIRYNQPSKEAEGAMNNFKKFIENRGSTLSQTTEFLPFYALPFVPNPKTHPSYREMFTEPWSTDLKSRIEKFLALALKSTPQPRLFDIYVSYEINHFTLLSFYILQWSIQ
;
A
#
# COMPACT_ATOMS: atom_id res chain seq x y z
N MET A 1 -14.69 -13.47 39.81
CA MET A 1 -14.72 -14.69 38.97
C MET A 1 -13.75 -14.46 37.82
N SER A 2 -12.50 -14.92 37.94
CA SER A 2 -11.51 -14.82 36.87
C SER A 2 -11.75 -16.00 35.94
N GLY A 3 -12.52 -15.78 34.87
CA GLY A 3 -12.63 -16.78 33.81
C GLY A 3 -11.26 -16.91 33.18
N ASN A 4 -10.64 -18.09 33.25
CA ASN A 4 -9.37 -18.38 32.61
C ASN A 4 -9.50 -18.10 31.11
N VAL A 5 -9.06 -16.91 30.71
CA VAL A 5 -8.92 -16.51 29.32
C VAL A 5 -7.82 -17.40 28.74
N SER A 6 -8.21 -18.39 27.95
CA SER A 6 -7.28 -19.32 27.32
C SER A 6 -6.45 -18.59 26.25
N VAL A 7 -5.12 -18.75 26.28
CA VAL A 7 -4.21 -18.25 25.23
C VAL A 7 -4.68 -18.68 23.84
N VAL A 8 -5.30 -19.85 23.73
CA VAL A 8 -5.83 -20.40 22.46
C VAL A 8 -6.91 -19.50 21.85
N ALA A 9 -7.70 -18.78 22.66
CA ALA A 9 -8.75 -17.88 22.16
C ALA A 9 -8.19 -16.61 21.50
N PHE A 10 -6.95 -16.22 21.83
CA PHE A 10 -6.29 -15.01 21.34
C PHE A 10 -5.04 -15.32 20.53
N GLU A 11 -4.74 -16.60 20.28
CA GLU A 11 -3.52 -17.04 19.60
C GLU A 11 -3.36 -16.38 18.23
N GLY A 12 -4.46 -16.22 17.49
CA GLY A 12 -4.48 -15.52 16.20
C GLY A 12 -4.08 -14.05 16.29
N GLU A 13 -4.53 -13.37 17.34
CA GLU A 13 -4.22 -11.97 17.58
C GLU A 13 -2.79 -11.79 18.09
N LEU A 14 -2.34 -12.66 19.00
CA LEU A 14 -0.96 -12.65 19.51
C LEU A 14 0.06 -12.92 18.39
N ASN A 15 -0.20 -13.91 17.53
CA ASN A 15 0.67 -14.18 16.38
C ASN A 15 0.68 -13.00 15.39
N SER A 16 -0.47 -12.34 15.19
CA SER A 16 -0.57 -11.11 14.39
C SER A 16 0.27 -9.98 14.96
N ILE A 17 0.25 -9.77 16.28
CA ILE A 17 1.06 -8.76 16.98
C ILE A 17 2.56 -9.06 16.86
N VAL A 18 2.96 -10.33 16.99
CA VAL A 18 4.36 -10.75 16.78
C VAL A 18 4.78 -10.51 15.32
N GLY A 19 3.97 -10.94 14.36
CA GLY A 19 4.24 -10.73 12.93
C GLY A 19 4.36 -9.24 12.58
N GLU A 20 3.50 -8.40 13.15
CA GLU A 20 3.54 -6.94 13.04
C GLU A 20 4.86 -6.36 13.57
N TYR A 21 5.32 -6.79 14.74
CA TYR A 21 6.58 -6.35 15.32
C TYR A 21 7.77 -6.74 14.45
N LEU A 22 7.80 -7.99 13.97
CA LEU A 22 8.86 -8.48 13.08
C LEU A 22 8.91 -7.67 11.78
N ASP A 23 7.75 -7.32 11.23
CA ASP A 23 7.63 -6.47 10.04
C ASP A 23 8.12 -5.04 10.29
N PHE A 24 7.68 -4.44 11.40
CA PHE A 24 8.09 -3.10 11.83
C PHE A 24 9.61 -3.01 12.02
N SER A 25 10.23 -4.03 12.62
CA SER A 25 11.68 -4.10 12.85
C SER A 25 12.50 -4.51 11.62
N GLY A 26 11.87 -4.79 10.46
CA GLY A 26 12.58 -5.20 9.24
C GLY A 26 13.15 -6.62 9.29
N PHE A 27 12.60 -7.50 10.14
CA PHE A 27 13.02 -8.90 10.24
C PHE A 27 12.30 -9.78 9.22
N ASP A 28 12.38 -9.42 7.93
CA ASP A 28 11.59 -10.05 6.85
C ASP A 28 11.78 -11.57 6.78
N ARG A 29 13.03 -12.04 6.90
CA ARG A 29 13.34 -13.48 6.91
C ARG A 29 12.69 -14.19 8.09
N THR A 30 12.76 -13.59 9.28
CA THR A 30 12.18 -14.16 10.51
C THR A 30 10.66 -14.19 10.42
N LYS A 31 10.04 -13.13 9.88
CA LYS A 31 8.60 -13.07 9.63
C LYS A 31 8.15 -14.19 8.69
N ALA A 32 8.85 -14.38 7.57
CA ALA A 32 8.53 -15.43 6.61
C ALA A 32 8.58 -16.83 7.23
N VAL A 33 9.66 -17.14 7.96
CA VAL A 33 9.79 -18.43 8.68
C VAL A 33 8.72 -18.58 9.76
N PHE A 34 8.41 -17.51 10.49
CA PHE A 34 7.38 -17.53 11.53
C PHE A 34 5.98 -17.81 10.95
N GLU A 35 5.63 -17.18 9.82
CA GLU A 35 4.35 -17.42 9.13
C GLU A 35 4.26 -18.85 8.57
N GLU A 36 5.37 -19.38 8.03
CA GLU A 36 5.48 -20.77 7.59
C GLU A 36 5.26 -21.75 8.75
N GLU A 37 5.95 -21.56 9.88
CA GLU A 37 5.76 -22.40 11.07
C GLU A 37 4.34 -22.31 11.65
N CYS A 38 3.73 -21.12 11.64
CA CYS A 38 2.34 -20.95 12.06
C CYS A 38 1.38 -21.76 11.18
N SER A 39 1.60 -21.72 9.86
CA SER A 39 0.84 -22.49 8.89
C SER A 39 1.01 -24.00 9.10
N GLU A 40 2.24 -24.49 9.25
CA GLU A 40 2.53 -25.92 9.48
C GLU A 40 1.91 -26.45 10.78
N LYS A 41 1.90 -25.62 11.83
CA LYS A 41 1.36 -25.98 13.15
C LYS A 41 -0.14 -25.71 13.28
N ASN A 42 -0.82 -25.28 12.22
CA ASN A 42 -2.24 -24.87 12.23
C ASN A 42 -2.55 -23.79 13.29
N LYS A 43 -1.61 -22.89 13.53
CA LYS A 43 -1.80 -21.74 14.42
C LYS A 43 -2.38 -20.58 13.62
N PRO A 44 -3.54 -20.02 14.03
CA PRO A 44 -4.13 -18.92 13.29
C PRO A 44 -3.22 -17.68 13.34
N VAL A 45 -3.28 -16.86 12.29
CA VAL A 45 -2.72 -15.50 12.24
C VAL A 45 -3.84 -14.59 11.77
N ALA A 46 -4.27 -13.66 12.63
CA ALA A 46 -5.34 -12.73 12.27
C ALA A 46 -4.87 -11.80 11.14
N LYS A 47 -5.73 -11.59 10.12
CA LYS A 47 -5.45 -10.65 9.03
C LYS A 47 -5.37 -9.23 9.59
N LEU A 48 -4.27 -8.54 9.31
CA LEU A 48 -4.15 -7.11 9.51
C LEU A 48 -4.86 -6.37 8.37
N GLU A 49 -5.61 -5.32 8.69
CA GLU A 49 -6.28 -4.47 7.68
C GLU A 49 -5.28 -3.67 6.83
N ALA A 50 -4.05 -3.48 7.33
CA ALA A 50 -2.93 -2.91 6.60
C ALA A 50 -1.58 -3.46 7.12
N PRO A 51 -0.54 -3.56 6.26
CA PRO A 51 0.81 -3.91 6.72
C PRO A 51 1.33 -2.85 7.69
N ALA A 52 1.80 -3.26 8.86
CA ALA A 52 2.51 -2.35 9.76
C ALA A 52 3.95 -2.23 9.30
N MET A 53 4.29 -1.07 8.72
CA MET A 53 5.65 -0.79 8.25
C MET A 53 6.33 0.23 9.14
N GLY A 54 7.59 -0.05 9.48
CA GLY A 54 8.51 0.95 10.01
C GLY A 54 8.84 2.01 8.96
N ASN A 55 9.31 3.19 9.40
CA ASN A 55 9.62 4.33 8.52
C ASN A 55 10.66 3.99 7.43
N GLU A 56 11.66 3.15 7.74
CA GLU A 56 12.70 2.77 6.77
C GLU A 56 12.14 1.91 5.63
N LYS A 57 11.32 0.91 5.96
CA LYS A 57 10.66 0.05 4.97
C LYS A 57 9.66 0.85 4.13
N LEU A 58 8.92 1.77 4.75
CA LEU A 58 8.02 2.69 4.07
C LEU A 58 8.77 3.52 2.99
N HIS A 59 9.90 4.11 3.37
CA HIS A 59 10.73 4.90 2.47
C HIS A 59 11.32 4.05 1.34
N LEU A 60 11.71 2.81 1.63
CA LEU A 60 12.19 1.86 0.61
C LEU A 60 11.08 1.54 -0.41
N VAL A 61 9.87 1.22 0.05
CA VAL A 61 8.72 0.95 -0.83
C VAL A 61 8.38 2.16 -1.69
N GLN A 62 8.34 3.36 -1.10
CA GLN A 62 8.12 4.61 -1.85
C GLN A 62 9.18 4.81 -2.94
N SER A 63 10.46 4.66 -2.58
CA SER A 63 11.58 4.76 -3.52
C SER A 63 11.46 3.74 -4.67
N GLN A 64 11.13 2.48 -4.35
CA GLN A 64 10.95 1.42 -5.34
C GLN A 64 9.77 1.68 -6.29
N MET A 65 8.64 2.18 -5.76
CA MET A 65 7.50 2.55 -6.60
C MET A 65 7.88 3.66 -7.58
N LEU A 66 8.63 4.67 -7.13
CA LEU A 66 9.11 5.75 -8.01
C LEU A 66 10.14 5.27 -9.03
N GLU A 67 11.00 4.30 -8.68
CA GLU A 67 11.90 3.64 -9.62
C GLU A 67 11.12 2.91 -10.72
N PHE A 68 10.10 2.12 -10.35
CA PHE A 68 9.24 1.46 -11.34
C PHE A 68 8.46 2.45 -12.22
N TYR A 69 8.05 3.59 -11.66
CA TYR A 69 7.47 4.68 -12.45
C TYR A 69 8.47 5.19 -13.49
N HIS A 70 9.73 5.43 -13.09
CA HIS A 70 10.78 5.91 -13.98
C HIS A 70 11.16 4.90 -15.07
N GLU A 71 11.16 3.60 -14.75
CA GLU A 71 11.50 2.54 -15.70
C GLU A 71 10.33 2.08 -16.57
N GLY A 72 9.10 2.56 -16.29
CA GLY A 72 7.89 2.13 -16.98
C GLY A 72 7.39 0.73 -16.59
N LYS A 73 7.82 0.20 -15.44
CA LYS A 73 7.47 -1.14 -14.94
C LYS A 73 6.11 -1.14 -14.24
N GLY A 74 5.04 -0.92 -15.02
CA GLY A 74 3.66 -0.80 -14.51
C GLY A 74 3.17 -1.98 -13.68
N ASP A 75 3.45 -3.22 -14.10
CA ASP A 75 3.02 -4.42 -13.37
C ASP A 75 3.61 -4.49 -11.96
N LEU A 76 4.90 -4.15 -11.81
CA LEU A 76 5.57 -4.12 -10.51
C LEU A 76 5.09 -2.95 -9.66
N PHE A 77 4.86 -1.79 -10.27
CA PHE A 77 4.27 -0.64 -9.60
C PHE A 77 2.90 -1.00 -9.00
N PHE A 78 2.00 -1.57 -9.81
CA PHE A 78 0.65 -1.92 -9.36
C PHE A 78 0.64 -3.08 -8.37
N LYS A 79 1.62 -3.99 -8.42
CA LYS A 79 1.83 -4.98 -7.37
C LYS A 79 2.07 -4.28 -6.02
N LEU A 80 3.03 -3.36 -5.93
CA LEU A 80 3.30 -2.62 -4.69
C LEU A 80 2.10 -1.74 -4.27
N TRP A 81 1.45 -1.06 -5.22
CA TRP A 81 0.22 -0.31 -4.97
C TRP A 81 -0.86 -1.19 -4.33
N SER A 82 -1.06 -2.40 -4.85
CA SER A 82 -2.03 -3.37 -4.35
C SER A 82 -1.63 -4.05 -3.03
N GLU A 83 -0.34 -4.10 -2.72
CA GLU A 83 0.17 -4.76 -1.52
C GLU A 83 0.16 -3.79 -0.32
N TYR A 84 0.57 -2.54 -0.53
CA TYR A 84 0.87 -1.61 0.54
C TYR A 84 -0.22 -0.57 0.82
N LEU A 85 -1.10 -0.26 -0.12
CA LEU A 85 -2.22 0.63 0.18
C LEU A 85 -3.29 -0.09 1.01
N PRO A 86 -3.90 0.56 2.00
CA PRO A 86 -5.10 0.05 2.67
C PRO A 86 -6.28 -0.13 1.69
N LEU A 87 -7.14 -1.13 1.92
CA LEU A 87 -8.28 -1.43 1.05
C LEU A 87 -9.27 -0.26 0.95
N ASN A 88 -9.57 0.39 2.07
CA ASN A 88 -10.44 1.56 2.10
C ASN A 88 -9.89 2.72 1.23
N ILE A 89 -8.57 2.88 1.17
CA ILE A 89 -7.96 3.88 0.28
C ILE A 89 -8.08 3.43 -1.19
N LYS A 90 -7.84 2.16 -1.51
CA LYS A 90 -7.92 1.70 -2.91
C LYS A 90 -9.32 1.79 -3.49
N ASP A 91 -10.32 1.40 -2.72
CA ASP A 91 -11.66 1.16 -3.26
C ASP A 91 -12.63 2.32 -3.01
N GLU A 92 -12.39 3.17 -2.00
CA GLU A 92 -13.31 4.26 -1.64
C GLU A 92 -12.70 5.67 -1.81
N ASP A 93 -11.38 5.82 -1.79
CA ASP A 93 -10.75 7.13 -1.89
C ASP A 93 -10.71 7.65 -3.34
N SER A 94 -11.45 8.72 -3.59
CA SER A 94 -11.55 9.32 -4.93
C SER A 94 -10.20 9.85 -5.48
N VAL A 95 -9.26 10.25 -4.61
CA VAL A 95 -7.94 10.71 -5.03
C VAL A 95 -7.11 9.51 -5.49
N ALA A 96 -7.14 8.41 -4.74
CA ALA A 96 -6.48 7.16 -5.10
C ALA A 96 -7.00 6.61 -6.43
N GLN A 97 -8.32 6.55 -6.63
CA GLN A 97 -8.94 6.09 -7.87
C GLN A 97 -8.54 6.95 -9.08
N LYS A 98 -8.54 8.28 -8.93
CA LYS A 98 -8.10 9.20 -9.99
C LYS A 98 -6.61 9.00 -10.32
N LEU A 99 -5.76 8.85 -9.32
CA LEU A 99 -4.34 8.60 -9.53
C LEU A 99 -4.07 7.25 -10.17
N GLU A 100 -4.78 6.19 -9.75
CA GLU A 100 -4.71 4.86 -10.38
C GLU A 100 -5.06 4.96 -11.87
N PHE A 101 -6.08 5.74 -12.24
CA PHE A 101 -6.43 5.98 -13.65
C PHE A 101 -5.32 6.70 -14.42
N TYR A 102 -4.77 7.77 -13.87
CA TYR A 102 -3.66 8.51 -14.48
C TYR A 102 -2.37 7.67 -14.62
N LEU A 103 -2.06 6.84 -13.64
CA LEU A 103 -0.96 5.89 -13.68
C LEU A 103 -1.15 4.86 -14.79
N ASN A 104 -2.37 4.33 -14.92
CA ASN A 104 -2.73 3.40 -15.99
C ASN A 104 -2.54 4.04 -17.38
N ILE A 105 -2.92 5.31 -17.55
CA ILE A 105 -2.61 6.08 -18.77
C ILE A 105 -1.09 6.18 -18.97
N TYR A 106 -0.35 6.61 -17.95
CA TYR A 106 1.11 6.80 -18.03
C TYR A 106 1.81 5.52 -18.51
N PHE A 107 1.51 4.38 -17.88
CA PHE A 107 2.10 3.10 -18.28
C PHE A 107 1.63 2.63 -19.66
N ALA A 108 0.40 2.97 -20.09
CA ALA A 108 -0.08 2.68 -21.43
C ALA A 108 0.70 3.44 -22.52
N ILE A 109 1.02 4.71 -22.26
CA ILE A 109 1.72 5.57 -23.23
C ILE A 109 3.25 5.49 -23.11
N TYR A 110 3.79 4.92 -22.03
CA TYR A 110 5.22 4.86 -21.77
C TYR A 110 6.01 4.25 -22.94
N PRO A 111 5.63 3.09 -23.52
CA PRO A 111 6.35 2.54 -24.67
C PRO A 111 6.35 3.48 -25.88
N ILE A 112 5.25 4.18 -26.13
CA ILE A 112 5.09 5.12 -27.24
C ILE A 112 5.92 6.40 -27.01
N ARG A 113 6.02 6.85 -25.77
CA ARG A 113 6.81 8.02 -25.36
C ARG A 113 8.30 7.80 -25.60
N TYR A 114 8.81 6.63 -25.19
CA TYR A 114 10.22 6.27 -25.28
C TYR A 114 10.59 5.45 -26.53
N ASN A 115 9.70 5.37 -27.52
CA ASN A 115 9.90 4.67 -28.80
C ASN A 115 10.33 3.19 -28.61
N GLN A 116 9.74 2.51 -27.62
CA GLN A 116 9.86 1.08 -27.44
C GLN A 116 9.16 0.30 -28.58
N PRO A 117 9.44 -1.00 -28.75
CA PRO A 117 8.84 -1.81 -29.82
C PRO A 117 7.31 -1.78 -29.85
N SER A 118 6.70 -1.85 -31.04
CA SER A 118 5.24 -1.85 -31.23
C SER A 118 4.52 -2.87 -30.37
N LYS A 119 5.12 -4.06 -30.20
CA LYS A 119 4.56 -5.14 -29.37
C LYS A 119 4.41 -4.73 -27.90
N GLU A 120 5.35 -3.94 -27.36
CA GLU A 120 5.28 -3.42 -25.98
C GLU A 120 4.20 -2.35 -25.87
N ALA A 121 4.10 -1.45 -26.85
CA ALA A 121 3.03 -0.45 -26.92
C ALA A 121 1.64 -1.08 -27.02
N GLU A 122 1.46 -2.08 -27.89
CA GLU A 122 0.21 -2.84 -28.03
C GLU A 122 -0.13 -3.59 -26.74
N GLY A 123 0.86 -4.20 -26.08
CA GLY A 123 0.70 -4.87 -24.80
C GLY A 123 0.22 -3.92 -23.70
N ALA A 124 0.90 -2.78 -23.55
CA ALA A 124 0.57 -1.76 -22.56
C ALA A 124 -0.82 -1.16 -22.81
N MET A 125 -1.17 -0.91 -24.06
CA MET A 125 -2.48 -0.39 -24.45
C MET A 125 -3.61 -1.41 -24.21
N ASN A 126 -3.34 -2.69 -24.43
CA ASN A 126 -4.27 -3.77 -24.09
C ASN A 126 -4.47 -3.91 -22.56
N ASN A 127 -3.42 -3.72 -21.76
CA ASN A 127 -3.55 -3.68 -20.30
C ASN A 127 -4.44 -2.52 -19.87
N PHE A 128 -4.24 -1.33 -20.45
CA PHE A 128 -5.10 -0.18 -20.18
C PHE A 128 -6.55 -0.42 -20.59
N LYS A 129 -6.77 -1.05 -21.75
CA LYS A 129 -8.11 -1.48 -22.18
C LYS A 129 -8.79 -2.37 -21.14
N LYS A 130 -8.11 -3.40 -20.64
CA LYS A 130 -8.65 -4.29 -19.60
C LYS A 130 -8.96 -3.55 -18.30
N PHE A 131 -8.16 -2.53 -17.97
CA PHE A 131 -8.40 -1.70 -16.79
C PHE A 131 -9.68 -0.87 -16.92
N ILE A 132 -9.87 -0.15 -18.03
CA ILE A 132 -11.07 0.69 -18.25
C ILE A 132 -12.36 -0.14 -18.36
N GLU A 133 -12.27 -1.39 -18.81
CA GLU A 133 -13.40 -2.33 -18.87
C GLU A 133 -13.78 -2.91 -17.49
N ASN A 134 -12.88 -2.86 -16.50
CA ASN A 134 -13.07 -3.41 -15.16
C ASN A 134 -13.03 -2.30 -14.08
N ARG A 135 -11.92 -2.19 -13.35
CA ARG A 135 -11.76 -1.24 -12.22
C ARG A 135 -11.95 0.21 -12.63
N GLY A 136 -11.53 0.58 -13.84
CA GLY A 136 -11.64 1.95 -14.34
C GLY A 136 -13.07 2.36 -14.72
N SER A 137 -13.99 1.41 -14.92
CA SER A 137 -15.34 1.66 -15.47
C SER A 137 -16.18 2.63 -14.63
N THR A 138 -15.96 2.68 -13.31
CA THR A 138 -16.65 3.59 -12.38
C THR A 138 -16.36 5.06 -12.70
N LEU A 139 -15.18 5.35 -13.26
CA LEU A 139 -14.76 6.69 -13.63
C LEU A 139 -15.29 7.15 -15.00
N SER A 140 -16.08 6.31 -15.69
CA SER A 140 -16.74 6.66 -16.95
C SER A 140 -17.73 7.83 -16.81
N GLN A 141 -18.22 8.09 -15.60
CA GLN A 141 -19.10 9.22 -15.32
C GLN A 141 -18.34 10.53 -15.04
N THR A 142 -17.00 10.48 -14.96
CA THR A 142 -16.16 11.65 -14.73
C THR A 142 -15.76 12.25 -16.07
N THR A 143 -16.24 13.48 -16.35
CA THR A 143 -16.06 14.15 -17.65
C THR A 143 -14.60 14.31 -18.07
N GLU A 144 -13.70 14.47 -17.09
CA GLU A 144 -12.25 14.56 -17.28
C GLU A 144 -11.66 13.29 -17.93
N PHE A 145 -12.21 12.11 -17.65
CA PHE A 145 -11.66 10.83 -18.10
C PHE A 145 -12.29 10.27 -19.36
N LEU A 146 -13.47 10.76 -19.74
CA LEU A 146 -14.20 10.31 -20.92
C LEU A 146 -13.34 10.23 -22.20
N PRO A 147 -12.46 11.20 -22.50
CA PRO A 147 -11.63 11.13 -23.71
C PRO A 147 -10.67 9.94 -23.73
N PHE A 148 -10.27 9.41 -22.57
CA PHE A 148 -9.27 8.34 -22.48
C PHE A 148 -9.84 6.95 -22.68
N TYR A 149 -11.16 6.76 -22.65
CA TYR A 149 -11.80 5.49 -23.01
C TYR A 149 -11.61 5.14 -24.48
N ALA A 150 -11.39 6.14 -25.33
CA ALA A 150 -11.06 5.94 -26.74
C ALA A 150 -9.55 5.73 -26.99
N LEU A 151 -8.69 6.04 -26.01
CA LEU A 151 -7.22 6.02 -26.16
C LEU A 151 -6.70 4.68 -26.68
N PRO A 152 -7.15 3.50 -26.20
CA PRO A 152 -6.68 2.21 -26.71
C PRO A 152 -6.94 1.95 -28.19
N PHE A 153 -7.87 2.68 -28.79
CA PHE A 153 -8.33 2.48 -30.15
C PHE A 153 -7.74 3.51 -31.12
N VAL A 154 -6.97 4.47 -30.62
CA VAL A 154 -6.38 5.56 -31.42
C VAL A 154 -5.04 5.07 -31.97
N PRO A 155 -4.84 4.96 -33.30
CA PRO A 155 -3.61 4.39 -33.86
C PRO A 155 -2.36 5.21 -33.56
N ASN A 156 -2.48 6.54 -33.47
CA ASN A 156 -1.36 7.47 -33.25
C ASN A 156 -1.69 8.45 -32.12
N PRO A 157 -1.72 8.00 -30.85
CA PRO A 157 -2.14 8.86 -29.74
C PRO A 157 -1.18 10.03 -29.52
N LYS A 158 0.11 9.88 -29.87
CA LYS A 158 1.14 10.92 -29.73
C LYS A 158 0.90 12.17 -30.57
N THR A 159 0.24 12.03 -31.73
CA THR A 159 -0.06 13.15 -32.64
C THR A 159 -1.48 13.66 -32.50
N HIS A 160 -2.33 12.97 -31.75
CA HIS A 160 -3.73 13.34 -31.59
C HIS A 160 -3.89 14.55 -30.65
N PRO A 161 -4.61 15.61 -31.04
CA PRO A 161 -4.73 16.84 -30.24
C PRO A 161 -5.20 16.62 -28.80
N SER A 162 -6.14 15.69 -28.60
CA SER A 162 -6.70 15.38 -27.28
C SER A 162 -5.72 14.70 -26.32
N TYR A 163 -4.62 14.11 -26.81
CA TYR A 163 -3.71 13.30 -25.98
C TYR A 163 -2.29 13.85 -25.93
N ARG A 164 -1.95 14.83 -26.78
CA ARG A 164 -0.57 15.34 -26.92
C ARG A 164 0.06 15.75 -25.59
N GLU A 165 -0.74 16.31 -24.68
CA GLU A 165 -0.28 16.84 -23.39
C GLU A 165 0.34 15.74 -22.52
N MET A 166 -0.23 14.54 -22.54
CA MET A 166 0.24 13.40 -21.73
C MET A 166 1.63 12.90 -22.16
N PHE A 167 2.01 13.18 -23.41
CA PHE A 167 3.34 12.87 -23.93
C PHE A 167 4.41 13.91 -23.55
N THR A 168 4.05 14.98 -22.84
CA THR A 168 4.98 16.04 -22.45
C THR A 168 5.71 15.74 -21.14
N GLU A 169 6.89 16.32 -20.95
CA GLU A 169 7.66 16.22 -19.69
C GLU A 169 6.95 16.86 -18.48
N PRO A 170 6.32 18.05 -18.62
CA PRO A 170 5.55 18.63 -17.54
C PRO A 170 4.44 17.72 -17.02
N TRP A 171 3.70 17.03 -17.90
CA TRP A 171 2.63 16.11 -17.48
C TRP A 171 3.17 14.92 -16.67
N SER A 172 4.26 14.30 -17.14
CA SER A 172 4.91 13.18 -16.42
C SER A 172 5.44 13.61 -15.06
N THR A 173 6.03 14.81 -14.98
CA THR A 173 6.60 15.35 -13.74
C THR A 173 5.51 15.75 -12.74
N ASP A 174 4.40 16.33 -13.21
CA ASP A 174 3.24 16.62 -12.37
C ASP A 174 2.63 15.35 -11.79
N LEU A 175 2.41 14.33 -12.64
CA LEU A 175 1.90 13.05 -12.19
C LEU A 175 2.82 12.42 -11.14
N LYS A 176 4.14 12.42 -11.37
CA LYS A 176 5.13 11.96 -10.39
C LYS A 176 4.99 12.70 -9.05
N SER A 177 4.92 14.05 -9.05
CA SER A 177 4.79 14.83 -7.82
C SER A 177 3.50 14.52 -7.06
N ARG A 178 2.40 14.28 -7.79
CA ARG A 178 1.12 13.89 -7.18
C ARG A 178 1.21 12.49 -6.55
N ILE A 179 1.90 11.54 -7.20
CA ILE A 179 2.14 10.21 -6.64
C ILE A 179 3.01 10.30 -5.38
N GLU A 180 4.11 11.05 -5.40
CA GLU A 180 4.99 11.23 -4.24
C GLU A 180 4.22 11.77 -3.02
N LYS A 181 3.43 12.84 -3.22
CA LYS A 181 2.59 13.42 -2.18
C LYS A 181 1.53 12.45 -1.68
N PHE A 182 0.89 11.73 -2.60
CA PHE A 182 -0.13 10.74 -2.24
C PHE A 182 0.47 9.60 -1.43
N LEU A 183 1.58 9.00 -1.87
CA LEU A 183 2.22 7.88 -1.17
C LEU A 183 2.73 8.30 0.22
N ALA A 184 3.19 9.53 0.38
CA ALA A 184 3.59 10.09 1.68
C ALA A 184 2.42 10.18 2.68
N LEU A 185 1.18 10.31 2.20
CA LEU A 185 -0.02 10.43 3.03
C LEU A 185 -0.79 9.11 3.17
N ALA A 186 -0.85 8.34 2.09
CA ALA A 186 -1.64 7.11 2.00
C ALA A 186 -0.92 5.93 2.63
N LEU A 187 0.41 5.87 2.50
CA LEU A 187 1.21 4.88 3.20
C LEU A 187 1.48 5.41 4.61
N LYS A 188 0.79 4.85 5.60
CA LYS A 188 1.00 5.20 7.00
C LYS A 188 2.09 4.29 7.57
N SER A 189 3.14 4.86 8.13
CA SER A 189 3.96 4.12 9.07
C SER A 189 3.16 3.88 10.34
N THR A 190 3.36 2.72 10.93
CA THR A 190 2.90 2.50 12.30
C THR A 190 3.95 3.15 13.19
N PRO A 191 3.65 4.19 14.00
CA PRO A 191 4.68 4.89 14.76
C PRO A 191 5.40 3.95 15.75
N GLN A 192 4.67 2.97 16.28
CA GLN A 192 5.18 1.89 17.11
C GLN A 192 4.28 0.65 16.96
N PRO A 193 4.84 -0.57 17.06
CA PRO A 193 4.07 -1.80 16.92
C PRO A 193 3.21 -2.05 18.17
N ARG A 194 2.06 -2.72 18.02
CA ARG A 194 1.17 -3.07 19.15
C ARG A 194 1.88 -3.82 20.29
N LEU A 195 2.92 -4.59 19.98
CA LEU A 195 3.74 -5.26 21.00
C LEU A 195 4.39 -4.26 21.96
N PHE A 196 4.84 -3.12 21.46
CA PHE A 196 5.40 -2.05 22.27
C PHE A 196 4.33 -1.40 23.16
N ASP A 197 3.14 -1.14 22.63
CA ASP A 197 2.01 -0.61 23.42
C ASP A 197 1.65 -1.53 24.59
N ILE A 198 1.61 -2.85 24.33
CA ILE A 198 1.35 -3.85 25.36
C ILE A 198 2.42 -3.79 26.45
N TYR A 199 3.70 -3.75 26.08
CA TYR A 199 4.81 -3.63 27.04
C TYR A 199 4.71 -2.35 27.89
N VAL A 200 4.52 -1.20 27.24
CA VAL A 200 4.39 0.10 27.93
C VAL A 200 3.19 0.11 28.87
N SER A 201 2.05 -0.43 28.44
CA SER A 201 0.86 -0.52 29.27
C SER A 201 1.08 -1.37 30.52
N TYR A 202 1.83 -2.47 30.40
CA TYR A 202 2.19 -3.33 31.53
C TYR A 202 3.10 -2.59 32.52
N GLU A 203 4.17 -1.94 32.02
CA GLU A 203 5.10 -1.16 32.85
C GLU A 203 4.37 -0.05 33.61
N ILE A 204 3.55 0.76 32.95
CA ILE A 204 2.79 1.85 33.58
C ILE A 204 1.86 1.31 34.68
N ASN A 205 1.12 0.25 34.41
CA ASN A 205 0.22 -0.35 35.39
C ASN A 205 1.00 -0.94 36.59
N HIS A 206 2.18 -1.53 36.36
CA HIS A 206 3.03 -2.03 37.43
C HIS A 206 3.55 -0.90 38.35
N PHE A 207 3.98 0.22 37.78
CA PHE A 207 4.44 1.39 38.54
C PHE A 207 3.31 2.09 39.33
N THR A 208 2.10 2.18 38.77
CA THR A 208 0.94 2.73 39.50
C THR A 208 0.48 1.84 40.65
N LEU A 209 0.52 0.51 40.48
CA LEU A 209 0.21 -0.40 41.58
C LEU A 209 1.25 -0.32 42.69
N LEU A 210 2.54 -0.27 42.36
CA LEU A 210 3.61 -0.10 43.35
C LEU A 210 3.50 1.23 44.13
N SER A 211 3.14 2.33 43.48
CA SER A 211 2.95 3.62 44.16
C SER A 211 1.73 3.64 45.09
N PHE A 212 0.63 2.96 44.73
CA PHE A 212 -0.50 2.75 45.62
C PHE A 212 -0.14 1.88 46.84
N TYR A 213 0.64 0.81 46.66
CA TYR A 213 1.11 -0.02 47.77
C TYR A 213 2.06 0.74 48.70
N ILE A 214 2.98 1.55 48.19
CA ILE A 214 3.92 2.34 49.01
C ILE A 214 3.17 3.42 49.84
N LEU A 215 2.14 4.06 49.28
CA LEU A 215 1.30 5.02 50.00
C LEU A 215 0.45 4.34 51.10
N GLN A 216 -0.02 3.11 50.89
CA GLN A 216 -0.79 2.38 51.90
C GLN A 216 0.08 1.94 53.10
N TRP A 217 1.37 1.66 52.88
CA TRP A 217 2.32 1.34 53.95
C TRP A 217 2.89 2.57 54.69
N SER A 218 2.69 3.78 54.17
CA SER A 218 3.13 5.03 54.81
C SER A 218 2.08 5.64 55.76
N ILE A 219 0.91 5.01 55.89
CA ILE A 219 -0.24 5.46 56.71
C ILE A 219 -0.52 4.48 57.90
N GLN A 220 0.36 3.52 58.15
CA GLN A 220 0.39 2.70 59.38
C GLN A 220 1.61 3.04 60.22
#